data_AF-A0A2P6TCV0-F1
#
_entry.id   AF-A0A2P6TCV0-F1
#
_cell.length_a   1.000
_cell.length_b   1.000
_cell.length_c   1.000
_cell.angle_alpha   90.00
_cell.angle_beta   90.00
_cell.angle_gamma   90.00
#
_symmetry.space_group_name_H-M   'P 1'
#
loop_
_entity.id
_entity.type
_entity.pdbx_description
1 polymer ?
#
loop_
_entity_poly.entity_id
_entity_poly.type
_entity_poly.pdbx_seq_one_letter_code
_entity_poly.pdbx_strand_id
1 'polypeptide(L)'
;MCIPYGALLLAGGLVAKLLGWGQPAVVMAVIGALQVGLSNLSLKAWRANKSAAPYTLLEAGLAGWLAYYSYRAVQQGVSSLVMGTLLGLSAAMALFLVYNVAAGGNPPRRGTHAAAAAVAEPAA
;
A
#
# COMPACT_ATOMS: atom_id res chain seq x y z
N MET A 1 -4.15 3.08 -0.32
CA MET A 1 -3.60 3.90 0.80
C MET A 1 -2.20 3.39 1.17
N CYS A 2 -1.36 3.18 0.15
CA CYS A 2 -0.12 2.41 0.25
C CYS A 2 1.00 3.06 -0.57
N ILE A 3 0.85 4.32 -0.99
CA ILE A 3 1.82 5.00 -1.86
C ILE A 3 3.23 4.96 -1.27
N PRO A 4 3.47 5.27 0.02
CA PRO A 4 4.83 5.22 0.57
C PRO A 4 5.41 3.81 0.54
N TYR A 5 4.62 2.81 0.94
CA TYR A 5 5.03 1.40 0.93
C TYR A 5 5.30 0.88 -0.48
N GLY A 6 4.38 1.11 -1.42
CA GLY A 6 4.53 0.72 -2.82
C GLY A 6 5.68 1.44 -3.52
N ALA A 7 5.90 2.72 -3.23
CA ALA A 7 7.03 3.47 -3.76
C ALA A 7 8.36 2.95 -3.20
N LEU A 8 8.42 2.61 -1.90
CA LEU A 8 9.58 2.00 -1.30
C LEU A 8 9.90 0.63 -1.94
N LEU A 9 8.89 -0.21 -2.17
CA LEU A 9 9.07 -1.48 -2.87
C LEU A 9 9.56 -1.30 -4.30
N LEU A 10 8.97 -0.34 -5.02
CA LEU A 10 9.35 -0.05 -6.40
C LEU A 10 10.80 0.44 -6.47
N ALA A 11 11.15 1.45 -5.67
CA ALA A 11 12.50 1.98 -5.61
C ALA A 11 13.50 0.91 -5.14
N GLY A 12 13.17 0.17 -4.08
CA GLY A 12 13.99 -0.92 -3.56
C GLY A 12 14.22 -2.03 -4.59
N GLY A 13 13.18 -2.40 -5.36
CA GLY A 13 13.30 -3.38 -6.44
C GLY A 13 14.17 -2.89 -7.59
N LEU A 14 14.04 -1.62 -7.99
CA LEU A 14 14.91 -1.03 -9.02
C LEU A 14 16.36 -0.94 -8.57
N VAL A 15 16.61 -0.45 -7.35
CA VAL A 15 17.96 -0.39 -6.77
C VAL A 15 18.56 -1.79 -6.66
N ALA A 16 17.81 -2.77 -6.12
CA ALA A 16 18.27 -4.15 -6.04
C ALA A 16 18.61 -4.72 -7.43
N LYS A 17 17.81 -4.39 -8.46
CA LYS A 17 18.07 -4.83 -9.83
C LYS A 17 19.38 -4.24 -10.38
N LEU A 18 19.64 -2.96 -10.12
CA LEU A 18 20.90 -2.29 -10.47
C LEU A 18 22.10 -2.89 -9.73
N LEU A 19 21.89 -3.37 -8.50
CA LEU A 19 22.88 -4.10 -7.70
C LEU A 19 23.03 -5.58 -8.11
N GLY A 20 22.41 -6.01 -9.21
CA GLY A 20 22.57 -7.35 -9.76
C GLY A 20 21.64 -8.42 -9.16
N TRP A 21 20.67 -8.04 -8.32
CA TRP A 21 19.70 -9.01 -7.81
C TRP A 21 18.80 -9.54 -8.95
N GLY A 22 18.51 -10.84 -8.88
CA GLY A 22 17.73 -11.55 -9.90
C GLY A 22 16.21 -11.36 -9.73
N GLN A 23 15.50 -12.47 -9.66
CA GLN A 23 14.04 -12.51 -9.57
C GLN A 23 13.43 -11.67 -8.42
N PRO A 24 13.99 -11.65 -7.19
CA PRO A 24 13.38 -10.91 -6.08
C PRO A 24 13.27 -9.41 -6.34
N ALA A 25 14.26 -8.82 -7.02
CA ALA A 25 14.25 -7.40 -7.37
C ALA A 25 13.10 -7.05 -8.33
N VAL A 26 12.86 -7.92 -9.32
CA VAL A 26 11.74 -7.76 -10.27
C VAL A 26 10.41 -7.89 -9.55
N VAL A 27 10.27 -8.88 -8.66
CA VAL A 27 9.06 -9.08 -7.86
C VAL A 27 8.76 -7.85 -7.01
N MET A 28 9.76 -7.31 -6.29
CA MET A 28 9.60 -6.08 -5.50
C MET A 28 9.16 -4.90 -6.37
N ALA A 29 9.81 -4.70 -7.53
CA ALA A 29 9.48 -3.60 -8.43
C ALA A 29 8.05 -3.69 -8.96
N VAL A 30 7.63 -4.87 -9.43
CA VAL A 30 6.29 -5.09 -9.99
C VAL A 30 5.22 -4.93 -8.91
N ILE A 31 5.39 -5.55 -7.74
CA ILE A 31 4.42 -5.43 -6.64
C ILE A 31 4.36 -3.98 -6.14
N GLY A 32 5.49 -3.29 -6.06
CA GLY A 32 5.55 -1.87 -5.72
C GLY A 32 4.78 -0.98 -6.70
N ALA A 33 4.98 -1.19 -8.00
CA ALA A 33 4.25 -0.47 -9.04
C ALA A 33 2.73 -0.74 -8.99
N LEU A 34 2.32 -2.00 -8.77
CA LEU A 34 0.92 -2.37 -8.61
C LEU A 34 0.29 -1.71 -7.38
N GLN A 35 1.00 -1.68 -6.25
CA GLN A 35 0.55 -0.99 -5.03
C GLN A 35 0.33 0.51 -5.27
N VAL A 36 1.27 1.18 -5.95
CA VAL A 36 1.14 2.61 -6.28
C VAL A 36 -0.03 2.85 -7.24
N GLY A 37 -0.17 2.01 -8.26
CA GLY A 37 -1.27 2.08 -9.23
C GLY A 37 -2.65 1.90 -8.56
N LEU A 38 -2.80 0.86 -7.76
CA LEU A 38 -4.01 0.59 -6.97
C LEU A 38 -4.32 1.72 -5.99
N SER A 39 -3.29 2.27 -5.34
CA SER A 39 -3.45 3.43 -4.46
C SER A 39 -3.95 4.66 -5.19
N ASN A 40 -3.49 4.91 -6.41
CA ASN A 40 -3.96 6.04 -7.21
C ASN A 40 -5.43 5.84 -7.63
N LEU A 41 -5.81 4.62 -8.04
CA LEU A 41 -7.20 4.29 -8.35
C LEU A 41 -8.11 4.39 -7.11
N SER A 42 -7.65 3.88 -5.98
CA SER A 42 -8.29 4.00 -4.66
C SER A 42 -8.55 5.46 -4.30
N LEU A 43 -7.55 6.33 -4.48
CA LEU A 43 -7.68 7.77 -4.25
C LEU A 43 -8.66 8.44 -5.21
N LYS A 44 -8.67 8.06 -6.49
CA LYS A 44 -9.65 8.57 -7.47
C LYS A 44 -11.07 8.18 -7.09
N ALA A 45 -11.30 6.91 -6.73
CA ALA A 45 -12.60 6.42 -6.29
C ALA A 45 -13.06 7.15 -5.00
N TRP A 46 -12.16 7.29 -4.03
CA TRP A 46 -12.44 7.97 -2.77
C TRP A 46 -12.78 9.46 -2.97
N ARG A 47 -12.05 10.17 -3.86
CA ARG A 47 -12.37 11.56 -4.24
C ARG A 47 -13.73 11.68 -4.94
N ALA A 48 -14.15 10.64 -5.65
CA ALA A 48 -15.47 10.56 -6.28
C ALA A 48 -16.59 10.13 -5.32
N ASN A 49 -16.36 10.11 -4.01
CA ASN A 49 -17.28 9.57 -2.98
C ASN A 49 -17.71 8.11 -3.23
N LYS A 50 -16.90 7.33 -3.95
CA LYS A 50 -17.11 5.90 -4.15
C LYS A 50 -16.33 5.09 -3.12
N SER A 51 -16.77 3.86 -2.87
CA SER A 51 -16.07 2.96 -1.97
C SER A 51 -14.66 2.64 -2.50
N ALA A 52 -13.66 2.87 -1.65
CA ALA A 52 -12.27 2.50 -1.90
C ALA A 52 -11.89 1.13 -1.30
N ALA A 53 -12.84 0.46 -0.64
CA ALA A 53 -12.64 -0.83 0.01
C ALA A 53 -12.11 -1.95 -0.91
N PRO A 54 -12.62 -2.18 -2.14
CA PRO A 54 -12.11 -3.26 -2.98
C PRO A 54 -10.65 -3.05 -3.38
N TYR A 55 -10.23 -1.81 -3.65
CA TYR A 55 -8.83 -1.49 -3.91
C TYR A 55 -7.96 -1.76 -2.69
N THR A 56 -8.42 -1.39 -1.50
CA THR A 56 -7.68 -1.61 -0.24
C THR A 56 -7.52 -3.10 0.07
N LEU A 57 -8.53 -3.93 -0.22
CA LEU A 57 -8.44 -5.38 -0.11
C LEU A 57 -7.48 -6.00 -1.13
N LEU A 58 -7.46 -5.50 -2.37
CA LEU A 58 -6.48 -5.93 -3.36
C LEU A 58 -5.04 -5.55 -2.94
N GLU A 59 -4.84 -4.34 -2.41
CA GLU A 59 -3.57 -3.91 -1.83
C GLU A 59 -3.15 -4.82 -0.65
N ALA A 60 -4.09 -5.24 0.19
CA ALA A 60 -3.85 -6.19 1.28
C ALA A 60 -3.44 -7.58 0.76
N GLY A 61 -4.12 -8.07 -0.28
CA GLY A 61 -3.79 -9.34 -0.94
C GLY A 61 -2.38 -9.34 -1.53
N LEU A 62 -1.98 -8.25 -2.20
CA LEU A 62 -0.62 -8.11 -2.74
C LEU A 62 0.43 -8.06 -1.64
N ALA A 63 0.18 -7.34 -0.55
CA ALA A 63 1.08 -7.29 0.60
C ALA A 63 1.19 -8.68 1.28
N GLY A 64 0.07 -9.39 1.45
CA GLY A 64 0.07 -10.74 2.02
C GLY A 64 0.79 -11.75 1.14
N TRP A 65 0.61 -11.69 -0.18
CA TRP A 65 1.35 -12.53 -1.12
C TRP A 65 2.86 -12.27 -1.06
N LEU A 66 3.27 -10.99 -1.00
CA LEU A 66 4.68 -10.64 -0.87
C LEU A 66 5.27 -11.12 0.46
N ALA A 67 4.52 -11.04 1.56
CA ALA A 67 4.90 -11.61 2.84
C ALA A 67 5.14 -13.12 2.70
N TYR A 68 4.22 -13.86 2.08
CA TYR A 68 4.39 -15.29 1.84
C TYR A 68 5.61 -15.61 0.96
N TYR A 69 5.84 -14.84 -0.10
CA TYR A 69 7.03 -14.95 -0.95
C TYR A 69 8.32 -14.75 -0.14
N SER A 70 8.39 -13.71 0.68
CA SER A 70 9.53 -13.42 1.55
C SER A 70 9.73 -14.50 2.62
N TYR A 71 8.65 -15.04 3.20
CA TYR A 71 8.71 -16.17 4.12
C TYR A 71 9.37 -17.39 3.47
N ARG A 72 8.97 -17.75 2.25
CA ARG A 72 9.59 -18.86 1.49
C ARG A 72 11.09 -18.60 1.26
N ALA A 73 11.49 -17.38 0.93
CA ALA A 73 12.90 -17.02 0.74
C ALA A 73 13.72 -17.11 2.04
N VAL A 74 13.16 -16.66 3.17
CA VAL A 74 13.79 -16.79 4.50
C VAL A 74 13.97 -18.25 4.88
N GLN A 75 12.96 -19.09 4.67
CA GLN A 75 13.05 -20.54 4.95
C GLN A 75 14.11 -21.25 4.09
N GLN A 76 14.44 -20.71 2.92
CA GLN A 76 15.49 -21.22 2.03
C GLN A 76 16.88 -20.63 2.33
N GLY A 77 17.00 -19.78 3.36
CA GLY A 77 18.27 -19.16 3.75
C GLY A 77 18.74 -18.02 2.82
N VAL A 78 17.87 -17.51 1.95
CA VAL A 78 18.23 -16.46 0.99
C VAL A 78 18.09 -15.08 1.65
N SER A 79 19.23 -14.41 1.88
CA SER A 79 19.31 -13.01 2.33
C SER A 79 18.33 -12.70 3.48
N SER A 80 18.45 -13.48 4.56
CA SER A 80 17.48 -13.56 5.66
C SER A 80 17.19 -12.21 6.31
N LEU A 81 18.13 -11.27 6.30
CA LEU A 81 17.92 -9.93 6.83
C LEU A 81 16.97 -9.13 5.92
N VAL A 82 17.29 -8.97 4.64
CA VAL A 82 16.46 -8.18 3.71
C VAL A 82 15.10 -8.82 3.51
N MET A 83 15.07 -10.14 3.26
CA MET A 83 13.81 -10.87 3.09
C MET A 83 13.02 -10.95 4.40
N GLY A 84 13.70 -11.01 5.55
CA GLY A 84 13.06 -10.93 6.87
C GLY A 84 12.40 -9.57 7.13
N THR A 85 13.09 -8.47 6.82
CA THR A 85 12.48 -7.12 6.90
C THR A 85 11.31 -6.97 5.92
N LEU A 86 11.45 -7.49 4.70
CA LEU A 86 10.39 -7.44 3.71
C LEU A 86 9.17 -8.26 4.15
N LEU A 87 9.39 -9.44 4.73
CA LEU A 87 8.35 -10.27 5.34
C LEU A 87 7.60 -9.50 6.44
N GLY A 88 8.34 -8.95 7.41
CA GLY A 88 7.75 -8.22 8.54
C GLY A 88 6.93 -7.02 8.09
N LEU A 89 7.49 -6.19 7.19
CA LEU A 89 6.82 -5.00 6.67
C LEU A 89 5.59 -5.35 5.83
N SER A 90 5.70 -6.37 4.96
CA SER A 90 4.59 -6.82 4.12
C SER A 90 3.45 -7.40 4.94
N ALA A 91 3.77 -8.21 5.96
CA ALA A 91 2.78 -8.79 6.86
C ALA A 91 2.07 -7.70 7.68
N ALA A 92 2.84 -6.76 8.26
CA ALA A 92 2.27 -5.63 8.99
C ALA A 92 1.36 -4.78 8.10
N MET A 93 1.74 -4.54 6.85
CA MET A 93 0.93 -3.76 5.91
C MET A 93 -0.35 -4.50 5.51
N ALA A 94 -0.28 -5.82 5.28
CA ALA A 94 -1.47 -6.61 5.01
C ALA A 94 -2.47 -6.56 6.18
N LEU A 95 -1.98 -6.74 7.42
CA LEU A 95 -2.81 -6.66 8.63
C LEU A 95 -3.42 -5.27 8.81
N PHE A 96 -2.63 -4.22 8.63
CA PHE A 96 -3.11 -2.83 8.70
C PHE A 96 -4.22 -2.56 7.68
N LEU A 97 -4.09 -3.03 6.45
CA LEU A 97 -5.09 -2.81 5.41
C LEU A 97 -6.38 -3.59 5.65
N VAL A 98 -6.28 -4.83 6.15
CA VAL A 98 -7.45 -5.63 6.57
C VAL A 98 -8.16 -4.94 7.74
N TYR A 99 -7.41 -4.52 8.75
CA TYR A 99 -7.95 -3.75 9.88
C TYR A 99 -8.65 -2.48 9.41
N ASN A 100 -8.03 -1.71 8.51
CA ASN A 100 -8.59 -0.47 8.00
C ASN A 100 -9.95 -0.71 7.31
N VAL A 101 -10.08 -1.78 6.52
CA VAL A 101 -11.37 -2.15 5.91
C VAL A 101 -12.39 -2.56 6.98
N ALA A 102 -11.99 -3.37 7.96
CA ALA A 102 -12.85 -3.82 9.05
C ALA A 102 -13.34 -2.66 9.95
N ALA A 103 -12.51 -1.63 10.13
CA ALA A 103 -12.81 -0.43 10.92
C ALA A 103 -13.73 0.57 10.18
N GLY A 104 -14.25 0.23 9.00
CA GLY A 104 -15.13 1.09 8.20
C GLY A 104 -14.44 1.82 7.05
N GLY A 105 -13.17 1.52 6.79
CA GLY A 105 -12.39 2.10 5.70
C GLY A 105 -12.04 3.57 5.94
N ASN A 106 -11.63 4.24 4.86
CA ASN A 106 -11.31 5.66 4.93
C ASN A 106 -12.57 6.46 4.58
N PRO A 107 -13.17 7.23 5.53
CA PRO A 107 -14.43 7.92 5.28
C PRO A 107 -14.28 8.85 4.07
N PRO A 108 -15.25 8.86 3.13
CA PRO A 108 -15.19 9.71 1.95
C PRO A 108 -14.99 11.17 2.37
N ARG A 109 -14.17 11.93 1.63
CA ARG A 109 -13.97 13.36 1.85
C ARG A 109 -15.29 14.09 1.57
N ARG A 110 -16.20 14.14 2.56
CA ARG A 110 -17.24 15.16 2.61
C ARG A 110 -16.50 16.49 2.69
N GLY A 111 -16.72 17.33 1.68
CA GLY A 111 -15.83 18.42 1.31
C GLY A 111 -15.31 19.23 2.49
N THR A 112 -13.98 19.33 2.59
CA THR A 112 -13.28 20.27 3.47
C THR A 112 -13.50 21.74 3.06
N HIS A 113 -14.33 22.00 2.05
CA HIS A 113 -14.88 23.32 1.74
C HIS A 113 -16.21 23.63 2.49
N ALA A 114 -16.95 22.63 2.99
CA ALA A 114 -18.17 22.88 3.76
C ALA A 114 -17.88 23.37 5.19
N ALA A 115 -16.80 22.87 5.80
CA ALA A 115 -16.36 23.33 7.13
C ALA A 115 -15.68 24.71 7.11
N ALA A 116 -15.15 25.16 5.97
CA ALA A 116 -14.61 26.51 5.81
C ALA A 116 -15.70 27.54 5.47
N ALA A 117 -16.77 27.13 4.77
CA ALA A 117 -17.90 28.01 4.46
C ALA A 117 -18.82 28.26 5.68
N ALA A 118 -18.95 27.30 6.60
CA ALA A 118 -19.77 27.45 7.81
C ALA A 118 -19.18 28.41 8.87
N VAL A 119 -17.93 28.85 8.71
CA VAL A 119 -17.26 29.82 9.59
C VAL A 119 -17.30 31.24 8.99
N ALA A 120 -17.75 31.39 7.74
CA ALA A 120 -17.69 32.64 6.99
C ALA A 120 -19.05 33.34 6.80
N GLU A 121 -20.11 32.90 7.49
CA GLU A 121 -21.39 33.61 7.52
C GLU A 121 -21.45 34.47 8.80
N PRO A 122 -21.21 35.80 8.72
CA PRO A 122 -21.47 36.67 9.86
C PRO A 122 -22.99 36.77 10.03
N ALA A 123 -23.46 36.53 11.25
CA ALA A 123 -24.82 36.83 11.65
C ALA A 123 -25.14 38.30 11.31
N ALA A 124 -26.06 38.50 10.38
CA ALA A 124 -26.69 39.78 10.10
C ALA A 124 -28.00 39.88 10.89
#